data_AF-A0A352DAF4-F1
#
_entry.id   AF-A0A352DAF4-F1
#
_cell.length_a   1.000
_cell.length_b   1.000
_cell.length_c   1.000
_cell.angle_alpha   90.00
_cell.angle_beta   90.00
_cell.angle_gamma   90.00
#
_symmetry.space_group_name_H-M   'P 1'
#
loop_
_entity.id
_entity.type
_entity.pdbx_description
1 polymer ?
#
loop_
_entity_poly.entity_id
_entity_poly.type
_entity_poly.pdbx_seq_one_letter_code
_entity_poly.pdbx_strand_id
1 'polypeptide(L)'
;MSTKLAAAALAMGALSFVHLFGVEKASLAVAFGVLALRDPEITSRGRKLAMAAVITGLAYLVLIAGVFLYHMPMLNSMASKLAK
;
A
#
# COMPACT_ATOMS: atom_id res chain seq x y z
N MET A 1 -1.30 20.14 8.24
CA MET A 1 -1.28 18.77 8.85
C MET A 1 -0.02 18.53 9.65
N SER A 2 -0.13 17.95 10.85
CA SER A 2 1.03 17.60 11.69
C SER A 2 1.85 16.48 11.05
N THR A 3 3.17 16.56 11.11
CA THR A 3 4.18 15.56 10.67
C THR A 3 3.85 14.13 11.15
N LYS A 4 3.10 14.01 12.25
CA LYS A 4 2.59 12.77 12.83
C LYS A 4 1.71 11.97 11.85
N LEU A 5 0.91 12.64 11.01
CA LEU A 5 -0.01 11.98 10.09
C LEU A 5 0.72 11.42 8.86
N ALA A 6 1.73 12.13 8.36
CA ALA A 6 2.63 11.61 7.32
C ALA A 6 3.46 10.42 7.83
N ALA A 7 3.90 10.46 9.09
CA ALA A 7 4.58 9.33 9.73
C ALA A 7 3.65 8.12 9.91
N ALA A 8 2.39 8.36 10.29
CA ALA A 8 1.38 7.29 10.38
C ALA A 8 1.08 6.66 9.02
N ALA A 9 0.99 7.46 7.95
CA ALA A 9 0.83 6.96 6.58
C ALA A 9 2.02 6.09 6.16
N LEU A 10 3.24 6.49 6.49
CA LEU A 10 4.44 5.70 6.22
C LEU A 10 4.44 4.38 7.01
N ALA A 11 4.08 4.42 8.29
CA ALA A 11 4.00 3.23 9.14
C ALA A 11 2.94 2.25 8.62
N MET A 12 1.79 2.75 8.15
CA MET A 12 0.75 1.93 7.50
C MET A 12 1.28 1.26 6.22
N GLY A 13 2.04 1.99 5.40
CA GLY A 13 2.68 1.44 4.20
C GLY A 13 3.78 0.42 4.49
N ALA A 14 4.49 0.54 5.62
CA ALA A 14 5.44 -0.49 6.05
C ALA A 14 4.72 -1.73 6.59
N LEU A 15 3.64 -1.53 7.36
CA LEU A 15 2.85 -2.61 7.94
C LEU A 15 2.02 -3.40 6.91
N SER A 16 1.85 -2.91 5.69
CA SER A 16 1.19 -3.67 4.61
C SER A 16 1.98 -4.92 4.22
N PHE A 17 3.29 -4.96 4.46
CA PHE A 17 4.14 -6.11 4.12
C PHE A 17 4.07 -7.27 5.14
N VAL A 18 3.47 -7.06 6.32
CA VAL A 18 3.53 -8.03 7.44
C VAL A 18 2.24 -8.85 7.60
N HIS A 19 1.10 -8.42 7.05
CA HIS A 19 -0.20 -9.09 7.25
C HIS A 19 -0.98 -9.38 5.96
N LEU A 20 -1.90 -10.36 6.04
CA LEU A 20 -2.79 -10.80 4.95
C LEU A 20 -3.67 -9.66 4.38
N PHE A 21 -4.07 -8.70 5.23
CA PHE A 21 -4.78 -7.46 4.85
C PHE A 21 -3.82 -6.35 4.38
N GLY A 22 -2.77 -6.71 3.66
CA GLY A 22 -1.77 -5.74 3.22
C GLY A 22 -2.29 -4.79 2.14
N VAL A 23 -3.24 -5.23 1.30
CA VAL A 23 -3.83 -4.39 0.24
C VAL A 23 -4.60 -3.20 0.83
N GLU A 24 -5.40 -3.40 1.86
CA GLU A 24 -6.17 -2.35 2.55
C GLU A 24 -5.25 -1.34 3.25
N LYS A 25 -4.16 -1.81 3.86
CA LYS A 25 -3.18 -0.94 4.52
C LYS A 25 -2.37 -0.14 3.49
N ALA A 26 -2.01 -0.76 2.37
CA ALA A 26 -1.31 -0.09 1.29
C ALA A 26 -2.17 0.98 0.60
N SER A 27 -3.45 0.68 0.34
CA SER A 27 -4.38 1.67 -0.23
C SER A 27 -4.63 2.85 0.72
N LEU A 28 -4.77 2.59 2.02
CA LEU A 28 -4.86 3.64 3.04
C LEU A 28 -3.56 4.46 3.15
N ALA A 29 -2.39 3.83 3.10
CA ALA A 29 -1.10 4.52 3.11
C ALA A 29 -0.95 5.46 1.90
N VAL A 30 -1.36 5.01 0.70
CA VAL A 30 -1.38 5.84 -0.50
C VAL A 30 -2.39 6.97 -0.37
N ALA A 31 -3.61 6.70 0.06
CA ALA A 31 -4.66 7.72 0.23
C ALA A 31 -4.23 8.82 1.22
N PHE A 32 -3.74 8.43 2.40
CA PHE A 32 -3.25 9.38 3.40
C PHE A 32 -1.97 10.10 2.97
N GLY A 33 -1.08 9.43 2.24
CA GLY A 33 0.10 10.05 1.67
C GLY A 33 -0.25 11.12 0.63
N VAL A 34 -1.20 10.85 -0.27
CA VAL A 34 -1.68 11.83 -1.27
C VAL A 34 -2.42 12.99 -0.59
N LEU A 35 -3.27 12.72 0.41
CA LEU A 35 -3.92 13.75 1.20
C LEU A 35 -2.90 14.67 1.88
N ALA A 36 -1.87 14.10 2.50
CA ALA A 36 -0.81 14.88 3.13
C ALA A 36 -0.03 15.72 2.11
N LEU A 37 0.26 15.19 0.92
CA LEU A 37 0.95 15.95 -0.14
C LEU A 37 0.13 17.12 -0.70
N ARG A 38 -1.20 17.09 -0.56
CA ARG A 38 -2.11 18.18 -0.97
C ARG A 38 -2.28 19.27 0.08
N ASP A 39 -1.78 19.06 1.30
CA ASP A 39 -1.90 20.04 2.37
C ASP A 39 -0.90 21.20 2.17
N PRO A 40 -1.36 22.46 2.04
CA PRO A 40 -0.49 23.61 1.85
C PRO A 40 0.39 23.93 3.07
N GLU A 41 0.04 23.44 4.27
CA GLU A 41 0.81 23.66 5.51
C GLU A 41 1.82 22.54 5.78
N ILE A 42 2.09 21.67 4.81
CA ILE A 42 3.01 20.55 5.01
C ILE A 42 4.46 21.02 5.17
N THR A 43 5.11 20.52 6.22
CA THR A 43 6.55 20.74 6.41
C THR A 43 7.37 19.97 5.36
N SER A 44 8.57 20.46 5.05
CA SER A 44 9.48 19.79 4.10
C SER A 44 9.78 18.32 4.50
N ARG A 45 9.89 18.05 5.81
CA ARG A 45 10.05 16.70 6.36
C ARG A 45 8.78 15.86 6.23
N GLY A 46 7.61 16.44 6.53
CA GLY A 46 6.32 15.78 6.33
C GLY A 46 6.09 15.40 4.87
N ARG A 47 6.49 16.25 3.92
CA ARG A 47 6.36 16.01 2.48
C ARG A 47 7.21 14.82 2.03
N LYS A 48 8.46 14.71 2.51
CA LYS A 48 9.33 13.55 2.23
C LYS A 48 8.72 12.25 2.77
N LEU A 49 8.17 12.29 3.99
CA LEU A 49 7.51 11.13 4.60
C LEU A 49 6.25 10.72 3.85
N ALA A 50 5.42 11.68 3.47
CA ALA A 50 4.20 11.42 2.69
C ALA A 50 4.53 10.84 1.32
N MET A 51 5.55 11.37 0.64
CA MET A 51 6.01 10.82 -0.64
C MET A 51 6.56 9.40 -0.50
N ALA A 52 7.35 9.13 0.54
CA ALA A 52 7.83 7.78 0.85
C ALA A 52 6.67 6.82 1.16
N ALA A 53 5.63 7.26 1.88
CA ALA A 53 4.44 6.45 2.15
C ALA A 53 3.70 6.05 0.87
N VAL A 54 3.51 7.00 -0.05
CA VAL A 54 2.88 6.74 -1.35
C VAL A 54 3.70 5.75 -2.17
N ILE A 55 5.02 5.96 -2.27
CA ILE A 55 5.92 5.08 -3.05
C ILE A 55 5.90 3.67 -2.48
N THR A 56 6.02 3.51 -1.16
CA THR A 56 6.02 2.20 -0.50
C THR A 56 4.69 1.46 -0.68
N GLY A 57 3.55 2.17 -0.53
CA GLY A 57 2.23 1.59 -0.75
C GLY A 57 2.01 1.16 -2.21
N LEU A 58 2.43 1.98 -3.18
CA LEU A 58 2.39 1.63 -4.60
C LEU A 58 3.27 0.42 -4.92
N ALA A 59 4.49 0.36 -4.39
CA ALA A 59 5.40 -0.76 -4.59
C ALA A 59 4.78 -2.08 -4.09
N TYR A 60 4.11 -2.05 -2.93
CA TYR A 60 3.36 -3.20 -2.41
C TYR A 60 2.23 -3.63 -3.37
N LEU A 61 1.41 -2.68 -3.84
CA LEU A 61 0.30 -2.97 -4.74
C LEU A 61 0.76 -3.55 -6.07
N VAL A 62 1.89 -3.08 -6.61
CA VAL A 62 2.47 -3.63 -7.83
C VAL A 62 3.01 -5.05 -7.59
N LEU A 63 3.71 -5.27 -6.47
CA LEU A 63 4.23 -6.59 -6.11
C LEU A 63 3.12 -7.62 -5.94
N ILE A 64 2.08 -7.29 -5.17
CA ILE A 64 0.96 -8.21 -4.92
C ILE A 64 0.22 -8.50 -6.23
N ALA A 65 0.01 -7.50 -7.10
CA ALA A 65 -0.59 -7.71 -8.42
C ALA A 65 0.24 -8.67 -9.28
N GLY A 66 1.56 -8.51 -9.29
CA GLY A 66 2.48 -9.42 -9.98
C GLY A 66 2.39 -10.86 -9.48
N VAL A 67 2.39 -11.05 -8.15
CA VAL A 67 2.23 -12.37 -7.53
C VAL A 67 0.89 -13.00 -7.89
N PHE A 68 -0.21 -12.24 -7.83
CA PHE A 68 -1.54 -12.71 -8.20
C PHE A 68 -1.61 -13.14 -9.65
N LEU A 69 -1.09 -12.34 -10.59
CA LEU A 69 -1.09 -12.68 -12.02
C LEU A 69 -0.23 -13.92 -12.31
N TYR A 70 0.90 -14.07 -11.63
CA TYR A 70 1.78 -15.23 -11.79
C TYR A 70 1.19 -16.53 -11.21
N HIS A 71 0.48 -16.46 -10.08
CA HIS A 71 -0.12 -17.64 -9.42
C HIS A 71 -1.59 -17.89 -9.78
N MET A 72 -2.23 -16.98 -10.52
CA MET A 72 -3.59 -17.13 -11.05
C MET A 72 -3.83 -18.44 -11.83
N PRO A 73 -2.93 -18.90 -12.72
CA PRO A 73 -3.13 -20.15 -13.45
C PRO A 73 -3.20 -21.37 -12.52
N MET A 74 -2.37 -21.36 -11.46
CA MET A 74 -2.34 -22.42 -10.46
C MET A 74 -3.63 -22.43 -9.64
N LEU A 75 -4.12 -21.25 -9.22
CA LEU A 75 -5.40 -21.11 -8.51
C LEU A 75 -6.59 -21.57 -9.37
N ASN A 76 -6.61 -21.23 -10.66
CA ASN A 76 -7.66 -21.65 -11.59
C ASN A 76 -7.66 -23.19 -11.79
N SER A 77 -6.47 -23.80 -11.85
CA SER A 77 -6.35 -25.26 -11.92
C SER A 77 -6.91 -25.96 -10.67
N MET A 78 -6.71 -25.39 -9.48
CA MET A 78 -7.27 -25.93 -8.24
C MET A 78 -8.78 -25.71 -8.13
N ALA A 79 -9.27 -24.54 -8.52
CA ALA A 79 -10.71 -24.25 -8.56
C ALA A 79 -11.44 -25.22 -9.50
N SER A 80 -10.88 -25.51 -10.68
CA SER A 80 -11.44 -26.48 -11.63
C SER A 80 -11.48 -27.91 -11.11
N LYS A 81 -10.54 -28.30 -10.24
CA LYS A 81 -10.50 -29.62 -9.60
C LYS A 81 -11.47 -29.75 -8.42
N LEU A 82 -11.80 -28.65 -7.74
CA LEU A 82 -12.82 -28.61 -6.69
C LEU A 82 -14.25 -28.49 -7.24
N ALA A 83 -14.41 -27.96 -8.45
CA ALA A 83 -15.71 -27.82 -9.11
C ALA A 83 -16.20 -29.12 -9.80
N LYS A 84 -15.41 -30.20 -9.74
CA LYS A 84 -15.75 -31.56 -10.18
C LYS A 84 -15.97 -32.44 -8.97
#